data_AF-A0A0N0MBA8-F1
#
_entry.id   AF-A0A0N0MBA8-F1
#
_cell.length_a   1.000
_cell.length_b   1.000
_cell.length_c   1.000
_cell.angle_alpha   90.00
_cell.angle_beta   90.00
_cell.angle_gamma   90.00
#
_symmetry.space_group_name_H-M   'P 1'
#
loop_
_entity.id
_entity.type
_entity.pdbx_description
1 polymer ?
#
loop_
_entity_poly.entity_id
_entity_poly.type
_entity_poly.pdbx_seq_one_letter_code
_entity_poly.pdbx_strand_id
1 'polypeptide(L)'
;MVKPSRRALLGSLAAATAAPALAGQASDLDEMIADHRWAKEAAEVAVVAHWELEEKHRLPAPAIEYGRRRIEDPETGAVSYAPMEFRTREQIESHFGRMIAAWESDRLQRTRVGELRVTRDRLISEIGQIEAERCDAEQRLGITAAAEMAERACREAEALRKRVLCYRPTTMAEVAAKNSFLLALLKEGFDFDDELLGIFGSVDANRR
;
A
#
# COMPACT_ATOMS: atom_id res chain seq x y z
N MET A 1 3.88 -2.94 -30.70
CA MET A 1 5.25 -2.98 -30.12
C MET A 1 5.38 -4.31 -29.39
N VAL A 2 6.25 -5.21 -29.84
CA VAL A 2 6.44 -6.52 -29.18
C VAL A 2 7.30 -6.29 -27.94
N LYS A 3 6.77 -6.55 -26.74
CA LYS A 3 7.51 -6.38 -25.48
C LYS A 3 8.63 -7.43 -25.40
N PRO A 4 9.89 -7.05 -25.16
CA PRO A 4 10.94 -8.02 -24.85
C PRO A 4 10.61 -8.69 -23.51
N SER A 5 10.72 -10.03 -23.45
CA SER A 5 10.45 -10.77 -22.22
C SER A 5 11.49 -10.45 -21.14
N ARG A 6 11.13 -10.56 -19.85
CA ARG A 6 12.05 -10.39 -18.70
C ARG A 6 13.35 -11.18 -18.88
N ARG A 7 13.26 -12.39 -19.44
CA ARG A 7 14.41 -13.25 -19.75
C ARG A 7 15.31 -12.67 -20.85
N ALA A 8 14.74 -12.02 -21.86
CA ALA A 8 15.50 -11.33 -22.91
C ALA A 8 16.21 -10.08 -22.37
N LEU A 9 15.54 -9.27 -21.54
CA LEU A 9 16.15 -8.09 -20.90
C LEU A 9 17.31 -8.47 -19.96
N LEU A 10 17.14 -9.52 -19.15
CA LEU A 10 18.20 -10.05 -18.29
C LEU A 10 19.42 -10.52 -19.11
N GLY A 11 19.19 -11.19 -20.25
CA GLY A 11 20.26 -11.64 -21.14
C GLY A 11 21.02 -10.48 -21.79
N SER A 12 20.31 -9.48 -22.32
CA SER A 12 20.92 -8.32 -22.99
C SER A 12 21.72 -7.44 -22.03
N LEU A 13 21.19 -7.18 -20.83
CA LEU A 13 21.90 -6.37 -19.84
C LEU A 13 23.12 -7.11 -19.27
N ALA A 14 23.02 -8.41 -19.00
CA ALA A 14 24.15 -9.22 -18.51
C ALA A 14 25.30 -9.28 -19.52
N ALA A 15 24.99 -9.33 -20.82
CA ALA A 15 25.99 -9.24 -21.89
C ALA A 15 26.64 -7.85 -21.95
N ALA A 16 25.87 -6.78 -21.71
CA ALA A 16 26.38 -5.40 -21.72
C ALA A 16 27.26 -5.06 -20.49
N THR A 17 27.10 -5.78 -19.37
CA THR A 17 27.93 -5.61 -18.15
C THR A 17 29.26 -6.39 -18.18
N ALA A 18 29.53 -7.20 -19.20
CA ALA A 18 30.75 -8.02 -19.31
C ALA A 18 31.99 -7.24 -19.78
N ALA A 19 31.88 -5.94 -20.07
CA ALA A 19 33.02 -5.09 -20.43
C ALA A 19 33.85 -4.72 -19.18
N PRO A 20 35.19 -4.73 -19.23
CA PRO A 20 36.03 -4.49 -18.06
C PRO A 20 35.82 -3.06 -17.53
N ALA A 21 35.51 -2.95 -16.24
CA ALA A 21 35.47 -1.68 -15.53
C ALA A 21 36.89 -1.11 -15.44
N LEU A 22 37.18 -0.09 -16.24
CA LEU A 22 38.37 0.73 -16.05
C LEU A 22 38.19 1.51 -14.75
N ALA A 23 39.11 1.34 -13.80
CA ALA A 23 39.12 2.08 -12.54
C ALA A 23 39.31 3.57 -12.84
N GLY A 24 38.19 4.29 -12.89
CA GLY A 24 38.11 5.75 -12.98
C GLY A 24 37.45 6.31 -11.71
N GLN A 25 37.63 7.61 -11.49
CA GLN A 25 37.10 8.39 -10.37
C GLN A 25 35.64 8.04 -10.03
N ALA A 26 35.30 8.08 -8.74
CA ALA A 26 33.92 7.93 -8.27
C ALA A 26 33.00 8.86 -9.08
N SER A 27 32.09 8.26 -9.86
CA SER A 27 31.10 8.99 -10.64
C SER A 27 29.92 9.36 -9.74
N ASP A 28 29.28 10.49 -9.99
CA ASP A 28 28.01 10.89 -9.38
C ASP A 28 26.95 9.76 -9.43
N LEU A 29 27.00 8.90 -10.46
CA LEU A 29 26.13 7.73 -10.57
C LEU A 29 26.42 6.66 -9.50
N ASP A 30 27.69 6.41 -9.20
CA ASP A 30 28.07 5.40 -8.20
C ASP A 30 27.66 5.88 -6.79
N GLU A 31 27.78 7.18 -6.52
CA GLU A 31 27.27 7.79 -5.28
C GLU A 31 25.74 7.65 -5.20
N MET A 32 25.01 7.97 -6.26
CA MET A 32 23.55 7.82 -6.29
C MET A 32 23.08 6.36 -6.13
N ILE A 33 23.82 5.39 -6.69
CA ILE A 33 23.53 3.96 -6.51
C ILE A 33 23.81 3.54 -5.06
N ALA A 34 24.91 4.04 -4.46
CA ALA A 34 25.22 3.78 -3.06
C ALA A 34 24.11 4.36 -2.16
N ASP A 35 23.76 5.62 -2.32
CA ASP A 35 22.69 6.29 -1.57
C ASP A 35 21.37 5.52 -1.67
N HIS A 36 21.01 5.07 -2.88
CA HIS A 36 19.80 4.27 -3.06
C HIS A 36 19.85 2.96 -2.26
N ARG A 37 20.99 2.26 -2.21
CA ARG A 37 21.13 1.01 -1.44
C ARG A 37 20.94 1.27 0.05
N TRP A 38 21.60 2.30 0.58
CA TRP A 38 21.44 2.71 1.98
C TRP A 38 19.99 3.09 2.31
N ALA A 39 19.35 3.89 1.44
CA ALA A 39 17.96 4.28 1.62
C ALA A 39 16.99 3.10 1.54
N LYS A 40 17.25 2.14 0.63
CA LYS A 40 16.46 0.91 0.51
C LYS A 40 16.56 0.05 1.78
N GLU A 41 17.77 -0.19 2.28
CA GLU A 41 17.98 -0.94 3.53
C GLU A 41 17.31 -0.24 4.72
N ALA A 42 17.43 1.08 4.82
CA ALA A 42 16.75 1.86 5.85
C ALA A 42 15.22 1.75 5.76
N ALA A 43 14.66 1.73 4.53
CA ALA A 43 13.24 1.52 4.30
C ALA A 43 12.77 0.12 4.74
N GLU A 44 13.53 -0.93 4.39
CA GLU A 44 13.23 -2.31 4.81
C GLU A 44 13.24 -2.44 6.34
N VAL A 45 14.24 -1.88 7.01
CA VAL A 45 14.31 -1.88 8.48
C VAL A 45 13.12 -1.13 9.10
N ALA A 46 12.75 0.03 8.54
CA ALA A 46 11.62 0.80 9.05
C ALA A 46 10.28 0.07 8.85
N VAL A 47 10.08 -0.60 7.72
CA VAL A 47 8.88 -1.41 7.45
C VAL A 47 8.79 -2.58 8.42
N VAL A 48 9.88 -3.30 8.66
CA VAL A 48 9.92 -4.42 9.63
C VAL A 48 9.61 -3.91 11.04
N ALA A 49 10.22 -2.81 11.47
CA ALA A 49 9.97 -2.23 12.79
C ALA A 49 8.50 -1.80 12.98
N HIS A 50 7.89 -1.23 11.94
CA HIS A 50 6.46 -0.91 11.95
C HIS A 50 5.60 -2.17 12.08
N TRP A 51 5.88 -3.19 11.27
CA TRP A 51 5.14 -4.46 11.32
C TRP A 51 5.26 -5.17 12.67
N GLU A 52 6.46 -5.18 13.27
CA GLU A 52 6.68 -5.75 14.61
C GLU A 52 5.88 -5.02 15.69
N LEU A 53 5.74 -3.69 15.59
CA LEU A 53 4.92 -2.91 16.51
C LEU A 53 3.43 -3.22 16.35
N GLU A 54 2.93 -3.33 15.12
CA GLU A 54 1.54 -3.74 14.84
C GLU A 54 1.25 -5.13 15.40
N GLU A 55 2.17 -6.08 15.16
CA GLU A 55 2.03 -7.47 15.59
C GLU A 55 2.12 -7.62 17.12
N LYS A 56 2.99 -6.84 17.76
CA LYS A 56 3.14 -6.83 19.22
C LYS A 56 1.89 -6.33 19.93
N HIS A 57 1.24 -5.30 19.36
CA HIS A 57 0.14 -4.62 20.03
C HIS A 57 -1.25 -5.09 19.58
N ARG A 58 -1.39 -5.60 18.34
CA ARG A 58 -2.62 -6.20 17.78
C ARG A 58 -3.90 -5.55 18.28
N LEU A 59 -4.03 -4.25 18.03
CA LEU A 59 -5.20 -3.50 18.46
C LEU A 59 -6.46 -4.11 17.80
N PRO A 60 -7.55 -4.31 18.56
CA PRO A 60 -8.76 -4.90 18.01
C PRO A 60 -9.32 -4.01 16.90
N ALA A 61 -9.85 -4.64 15.85
CA ALA A 61 -10.58 -3.92 14.83
C ALA A 61 -11.82 -3.26 15.46
N PRO A 62 -12.18 -2.02 15.05
CA PRO A 62 -13.38 -1.37 15.55
C PRO A 62 -14.60 -2.22 15.17
N ALA A 63 -15.40 -2.60 16.17
CA ALA A 63 -16.59 -3.40 15.99
C ALA A 63 -17.61 -3.08 17.09
N ILE A 64 -18.88 -2.94 16.69
CA ILE A 64 -20.02 -2.79 17.59
C ILE A 64 -21.06 -3.85 17.29
N GLU A 65 -21.53 -4.52 18.32
CA GLU A 65 -22.62 -5.48 18.24
C GLU A 65 -23.98 -4.76 18.31
N TYR A 66 -24.89 -5.07 17.37
CA TYR A 66 -26.25 -4.57 17.35
C TYR A 66 -27.26 -5.68 17.02
N GLY A 67 -27.93 -6.21 18.04
CA GLY A 67 -28.96 -7.23 17.85
C GLY A 67 -28.41 -8.54 17.27
N ARG A 68 -29.30 -9.35 16.68
CA ARG A 68 -28.94 -10.67 16.14
C ARG A 68 -29.50 -10.88 14.75
N ARG A 69 -28.69 -11.44 13.86
CA ARG A 69 -29.12 -11.91 12.54
C ARG A 69 -29.49 -13.38 12.59
N ARG A 70 -30.61 -13.74 11.96
CA ARG A 70 -31.00 -15.13 11.71
C ARG A 70 -30.08 -15.71 10.64
N ILE A 71 -29.49 -16.85 10.91
CA ILE A 71 -28.69 -17.65 9.97
C ILE A 71 -29.42 -18.97 9.81
N GLU A 72 -29.69 -19.35 8.58
CA GLU A 72 -30.27 -20.64 8.24
C GLU A 72 -29.21 -21.46 7.53
N ASP A 73 -28.92 -22.64 8.07
CA ASP A 73 -28.01 -23.59 7.45
C ASP A 73 -28.66 -24.12 6.17
N PRO A 74 -28.02 -23.94 4.99
CA PRO A 74 -28.60 -24.32 3.72
C PRO A 74 -28.72 -25.84 3.53
N GLU A 75 -27.95 -26.65 4.27
CA GLU A 75 -27.94 -28.12 4.16
C GLU A 75 -28.88 -28.75 5.18
N THR A 76 -28.92 -28.22 6.41
CA THR A 76 -29.71 -28.81 7.51
C THR A 76 -31.03 -28.10 7.78
N GLY A 77 -31.23 -26.89 7.25
CA GLY A 77 -32.37 -26.01 7.59
C GLY A 77 -32.34 -25.50 9.03
N ALA A 78 -31.26 -25.76 9.78
CA ALA A 78 -31.15 -25.34 11.16
C ALA A 78 -31.06 -23.81 11.26
N VAL A 79 -31.87 -23.24 12.17
CA VAL A 79 -31.89 -21.80 12.41
C VAL A 79 -31.02 -21.47 13.61
N SER A 80 -30.05 -20.59 13.42
CA SER A 80 -29.22 -20.01 14.48
C SER A 80 -29.28 -18.48 14.44
N TYR A 81 -28.83 -17.85 15.53
CA TYR A 81 -28.80 -16.40 15.65
C TYR A 81 -27.39 -15.95 16.02
N ALA A 82 -26.76 -15.18 15.15
CA ALA A 82 -25.44 -14.60 15.38
C ALA A 82 -25.54 -13.11 15.71
N PRO A 83 -24.63 -12.56 16.53
CA PRO A 83 -24.51 -11.12 16.70
C PRO A 83 -24.32 -10.44 15.34
N MET A 84 -24.96 -9.29 15.15
CA MET A 84 -24.68 -8.45 13.99
C MET A 84 -23.62 -7.45 14.41
N GLU A 85 -22.49 -7.47 13.72
CA GLU A 85 -21.38 -6.57 13.99
C GLU A 85 -21.30 -5.51 12.90
N PHE A 86 -21.18 -4.25 13.32
CA PHE A 86 -20.82 -3.15 12.45
C PHE A 86 -19.38 -2.73 12.72
N ARG A 87 -18.58 -2.64 11.66
CA ARG A 87 -17.18 -2.24 11.72
C ARG A 87 -16.93 -0.85 11.17
N THR A 88 -17.88 -0.30 10.42
CA THR A 88 -17.75 1.02 9.82
C THR A 88 -19.08 1.76 9.87
N ARG A 89 -18.99 3.08 9.80
CA ARG A 89 -20.14 3.98 9.69
C ARG A 89 -21.04 3.63 8.49
N GLU A 90 -20.45 3.33 7.34
CA GLU A 90 -21.19 3.02 6.10
C GLU A 90 -22.05 1.77 6.25
N GLN A 91 -21.56 0.77 6.99
CA GLN A 91 -22.35 -0.44 7.27
C GLN A 91 -23.59 -0.12 8.10
N ILE A 92 -23.45 0.75 9.12
CA ILE A 92 -24.55 1.21 9.96
C ILE A 92 -25.54 2.03 9.11
N GLU A 93 -25.05 3.02 8.37
CA GLU A 93 -25.88 3.87 7.52
C GLU A 93 -26.65 3.06 6.47
N SER A 94 -26.00 2.08 5.83
CA SER A 94 -26.64 1.18 4.86
C SER A 94 -27.71 0.28 5.50
N HIS A 95 -27.42 -0.28 6.68
CA HIS A 95 -28.37 -1.14 7.38
C HIS A 95 -29.62 -0.37 7.81
N PHE A 96 -29.45 0.71 8.56
CA PHE A 96 -30.56 1.51 9.07
C PHE A 96 -31.26 2.27 7.96
N GLY A 97 -30.56 2.71 6.91
CA GLY A 97 -31.16 3.36 5.75
C GLY A 97 -32.18 2.45 5.05
N ARG A 98 -31.86 1.17 4.88
CA ARG A 98 -32.81 0.18 4.33
C ARG A 98 -34.03 -0.04 5.22
N MET A 99 -33.82 -0.17 6.54
CA MET A 99 -34.92 -0.36 7.49
C MET A 99 -35.85 0.85 7.55
N ILE A 100 -35.28 2.05 7.61
CA ILE A 100 -36.03 3.31 7.65
C ILE A 100 -36.84 3.49 6.37
N ALA A 101 -36.23 3.29 5.20
CA ALA A 101 -36.92 3.41 3.91
C ALA A 101 -38.10 2.42 3.78
N ALA A 102 -37.95 1.21 4.31
CA ALA A 102 -39.03 0.22 4.31
C ALA A 102 -40.22 0.67 5.18
N TRP A 103 -39.98 1.36 6.30
CA TRP A 103 -41.03 1.70 7.29
C TRP A 103 -41.59 3.11 7.12
N GLU A 104 -40.91 4.01 6.41
CA GLU A 104 -41.43 5.35 6.10
C GLU A 104 -42.67 5.32 5.20
N SER A 105 -42.86 4.23 4.44
CA SER A 105 -44.06 3.99 3.64
C SER A 105 -45.30 3.65 4.48
N ASP A 106 -45.13 3.29 5.76
CA ASP A 106 -46.20 2.92 6.68
C ASP A 106 -46.46 4.01 7.74
N ARG A 107 -47.59 4.69 7.60
CA ARG A 107 -47.97 5.85 8.43
C ARG A 107 -48.12 5.49 9.92
N LEU A 108 -48.33 4.21 10.25
CA LEU A 108 -48.46 3.71 11.63
C LEU A 108 -47.11 3.52 12.33
N GLN A 109 -45.98 3.63 11.63
CA GLN A 109 -44.65 3.33 12.17
C GLN A 109 -43.75 4.55 12.41
N ARG A 110 -44.31 5.77 12.40
CA ARG A 110 -43.54 7.01 12.62
C ARG A 110 -42.70 7.00 13.90
N THR A 111 -43.24 6.47 15.00
CA THR A 111 -42.50 6.37 16.28
C THR A 111 -41.31 5.41 16.16
N ARG A 112 -41.50 4.26 15.49
CA ARG A 112 -40.42 3.27 15.26
C ARG A 112 -39.33 3.80 14.34
N VAL A 113 -39.69 4.60 13.32
CA VAL A 113 -38.70 5.26 12.46
C VAL A 113 -37.86 6.27 13.27
N GLY A 114 -38.47 6.98 14.21
CA GLY A 114 -37.75 7.85 15.14
C GLY A 114 -36.74 7.08 16.00
N GLU A 115 -37.16 5.98 16.61
CA GLU A 115 -36.30 5.10 17.42
C GLU A 115 -35.14 4.51 16.61
N LEU A 116 -35.39 4.08 15.36
CA LEU A 116 -34.34 3.59 14.46
C LEU A 116 -33.31 4.66 14.12
N ARG A 117 -33.73 5.91 13.88
CA ARG A 117 -32.81 7.03 13.62
C ARG A 117 -31.94 7.33 14.84
N VAL A 118 -32.54 7.39 16.03
CA VAL A 118 -31.81 7.59 17.29
C VAL A 118 -30.79 6.46 17.50
N THR A 119 -31.18 5.21 17.25
CA THR A 119 -30.30 4.05 17.39
C THR A 119 -29.16 4.10 16.39
N ARG A 120 -29.44 4.40 15.12
CA ARG A 120 -28.41 4.62 14.09
C ARG A 120 -27.40 5.68 14.52
N ASP A 121 -27.88 6.84 14.93
CA ASP A 121 -27.01 7.98 15.28
C ASP A 121 -26.16 7.68 16.52
N ARG A 122 -26.72 6.95 17.49
CA ARG A 122 -25.98 6.42 18.63
C ARG A 122 -24.87 5.47 18.20
N LEU A 123 -25.16 4.47 17.37
CA LEU A 123 -24.16 3.49 16.90
C LEU A 123 -23.06 4.14 16.05
N ILE A 124 -23.40 5.13 15.22
CA ILE A 124 -22.41 5.94 14.47
C ILE A 124 -21.51 6.70 15.43
N SER A 125 -22.07 7.24 16.52
CA SER A 125 -21.27 7.95 17.53
C SER A 125 -20.35 6.99 18.28
N GLU A 126 -20.86 5.82 18.67
CA GLU A 126 -20.08 4.80 19.38
C GLU A 126 -18.94 4.25 18.49
N ILE A 127 -19.18 3.96 17.19
CA ILE A 127 -18.11 3.44 16.33
C ILE A 127 -17.02 4.49 16.12
N GLY A 128 -17.42 5.77 15.99
CA GLY A 128 -16.48 6.89 15.91
C GLY A 128 -15.65 7.05 17.19
N GLN A 129 -16.22 6.78 18.37
CA GLN A 129 -15.45 6.77 19.63
C GLN A 129 -14.43 5.64 19.66
N ILE A 130 -14.81 4.43 19.26
CA ILE A 130 -13.89 3.29 19.20
C ILE A 130 -12.76 3.55 18.19
N GLU A 131 -13.07 4.13 17.04
CA GLU A 131 -12.08 4.54 16.04
C GLU A 131 -11.12 5.60 16.58
N ALA A 132 -11.65 6.60 17.30
CA ALA A 132 -10.83 7.64 17.93
C ALA A 132 -9.92 7.06 19.03
N GLU A 133 -10.45 6.21 19.91
CA GLU A 133 -9.67 5.53 20.95
C GLU A 133 -8.58 4.64 20.37
N ARG A 134 -8.88 3.95 19.26
CA ARG A 134 -7.90 3.15 18.53
C ARG A 134 -6.81 4.02 17.92
N CYS A 135 -7.16 5.11 17.27
CA CYS A 135 -6.20 6.07 16.71
C CYS A 135 -5.29 6.66 17.80
N ASP A 136 -5.87 7.06 18.92
CA ASP A 136 -5.13 7.51 20.11
C ASP A 136 -4.17 6.44 20.63
N ALA A 137 -4.61 5.18 20.69
CA ALA A 137 -3.78 4.06 21.10
C ALA A 137 -2.62 3.83 20.11
N GLU A 138 -2.87 3.86 18.81
CA GLU A 138 -1.83 3.74 17.77
C GLU A 138 -0.77 4.83 17.91
N GLN A 139 -1.18 6.07 18.18
CA GLN A 139 -0.27 7.19 18.42
C GLN A 139 0.57 6.99 19.70
N ARG A 140 -0.07 6.63 20.82
CA ARG A 140 0.63 6.41 22.10
C ARG A 140 1.61 5.24 22.04
N LEU A 141 1.29 4.22 21.24
CA LEU A 141 2.14 3.04 21.03
C LEU A 141 3.22 3.28 19.98
N GLY A 142 3.24 4.44 19.33
CA GLY A 142 4.22 4.79 18.30
C GLY A 142 4.01 4.05 16.97
N ILE A 143 2.88 3.36 16.78
CA ILE A 143 2.57 2.62 15.55
C ILE A 143 2.44 3.60 14.38
N THR A 144 1.72 4.72 14.58
CA THR A 144 1.57 5.77 13.56
C THR A 144 2.91 6.39 13.18
N ALA A 145 3.75 6.71 14.16
CA ALA A 145 5.07 7.29 13.91
C ALA A 145 6.00 6.34 13.15
N ALA A 146 5.96 5.04 13.49
CA ALA A 146 6.71 4.00 12.77
C ALA A 146 6.22 3.84 11.33
N ALA A 147 4.90 3.87 11.11
CA ALA A 147 4.31 3.83 9.76
C ALA A 147 4.77 5.04 8.91
N GLU A 148 4.73 6.25 9.46
CA GLU A 148 5.19 7.47 8.79
C GLU A 148 6.69 7.44 8.48
N MET A 149 7.51 6.84 9.36
CA MET A 149 8.93 6.65 9.10
C MET A 149 9.18 5.66 7.97
N ALA A 150 8.48 4.51 7.99
CA ALA A 150 8.56 3.52 6.93
C ALA A 150 8.13 4.10 5.58
N GLU A 151 7.02 4.84 5.55
CA GLU A 151 6.54 5.48 4.32
C GLU A 151 7.54 6.51 3.78
N ARG A 152 8.11 7.36 4.66
CA ARG A 152 9.12 8.34 4.25
C ARG A 152 10.37 7.67 3.68
N ALA A 153 10.88 6.64 4.34
CA ALA A 153 12.06 5.91 3.88
C ALA A 153 11.80 5.21 2.53
N CYS A 154 10.63 4.60 2.35
CA CYS A 154 10.21 4.03 1.06
C CYS A 154 10.17 5.08 -0.06
N ARG A 155 9.57 6.25 0.21
CA ARG A 155 9.51 7.35 -0.77
C ARG A 155 10.89 7.88 -1.14
N GLU A 156 11.80 7.98 -0.17
CA GLU A 156 13.19 8.41 -0.40
C GLU A 156 13.95 7.41 -1.27
N ALA A 157 13.86 6.11 -0.94
CA ALA A 157 14.47 5.05 -1.74
C ALA A 157 13.92 5.03 -3.18
N GLU A 158 12.61 5.23 -3.36
CA GLU A 158 11.96 5.35 -4.67
C GLU A 158 12.44 6.57 -5.45
N ALA A 159 12.54 7.73 -4.80
CA ALA A 159 13.03 8.96 -5.43
C ALA A 159 14.48 8.79 -5.92
N LEU A 160 15.35 8.19 -5.11
CA LEU A 160 16.72 7.89 -5.49
C LEU A 160 16.78 6.88 -6.64
N ARG A 161 15.95 5.83 -6.62
CA ARG A 161 15.83 4.88 -7.74
C ARG A 161 15.49 5.63 -9.02
N LYS A 162 14.44 6.46 -9.02
CA LYS A 162 14.02 7.24 -10.20
C LYS A 162 15.15 8.15 -10.71
N ARG A 163 15.91 8.78 -9.81
CA ARG A 163 17.09 9.56 -10.20
C ARG A 163 18.14 8.70 -10.92
N VAL A 164 18.47 7.51 -10.40
CA VAL A 164 19.40 6.57 -11.05
C VAL A 164 18.88 6.13 -12.42
N LEU A 165 17.58 5.85 -12.55
CA LEU A 165 16.96 5.45 -13.81
C LEU A 165 17.00 6.56 -14.87
N CYS A 166 16.81 7.81 -14.46
CA CYS A 166 16.86 8.97 -15.36
C CYS A 166 18.29 9.48 -15.64
N TYR A 167 19.30 9.04 -14.87
CA TYR A 167 20.69 9.42 -15.09
C TYR A 167 21.14 9.09 -16.51
N ARG A 168 21.89 9.99 -17.16
CA ARG A 168 22.41 9.77 -18.52
C ARG A 168 23.91 9.49 -18.43
N PRO A 169 24.34 8.21 -18.56
CA PRO A 169 25.74 7.86 -18.58
C PRO A 169 26.48 8.62 -19.69
N THR A 170 27.63 9.19 -19.34
CA THR A 170 28.55 9.87 -20.26
C THR A 170 29.79 9.01 -20.55
N THR A 171 30.08 8.03 -19.68
CA THR A 171 31.19 7.09 -19.83
C THR A 171 30.72 5.65 -19.93
N MET A 172 31.56 4.77 -20.49
CA MET A 172 31.28 3.32 -20.55
C MET A 172 31.27 2.67 -19.15
N ALA A 173 32.04 3.20 -18.20
CA ALA A 173 32.01 2.75 -16.81
C ALA A 173 30.64 3.02 -16.17
N GLU A 174 30.07 4.21 -16.40
CA GLU A 174 28.73 4.56 -15.93
C GLU A 174 27.64 3.73 -16.60
N VAL A 175 27.79 3.41 -17.89
CA VAL A 175 26.87 2.50 -18.59
C VAL A 175 26.88 1.12 -17.92
N ALA A 176 28.07 0.58 -17.60
CA ALA A 176 28.20 -0.70 -16.93
C ALA A 176 27.62 -0.68 -15.50
N ALA A 177 27.86 0.40 -14.73
CA ALA A 177 27.31 0.59 -13.39
C ALA A 177 25.78 0.66 -13.42
N LYS A 178 25.20 1.49 -14.31
CA LYS A 178 23.74 1.60 -14.47
C LYS A 178 23.11 0.27 -14.91
N ASN A 179 23.72 -0.44 -15.86
CA ASN A 179 23.21 -1.74 -16.30
C ASN A 179 23.26 -2.79 -15.18
N SER A 180 24.32 -2.78 -14.37
CA SER A 180 24.44 -3.67 -13.20
C SER A 180 23.35 -3.39 -12.16
N PHE A 181 23.06 -2.11 -11.93
CA PHE A 181 21.96 -1.68 -11.08
C PHE A 181 20.59 -2.14 -11.60
N LEU A 182 20.30 -1.92 -12.89
CA LEU A 182 19.05 -2.37 -13.52
C LEU A 182 18.88 -3.89 -13.45
N LEU A 183 19.96 -4.65 -13.64
CA LEU A 183 19.96 -6.11 -13.50
C LEU A 183 19.62 -6.55 -12.08
N ALA A 184 20.16 -5.86 -11.07
CA ALA A 184 19.85 -6.16 -9.67
C ALA A 184 18.36 -5.99 -9.40
N LEU A 185 17.77 -4.86 -9.81
CA LEU A 185 16.33 -4.61 -9.69
C LEU A 185 15.48 -5.68 -10.40
N LEU A 186 15.85 -6.09 -11.62
CA LEU A 186 15.14 -7.16 -12.33
C LEU A 186 15.20 -8.52 -11.62
N LYS A 187 16.33 -8.83 -10.97
CA LYS A 187 16.47 -10.06 -10.18
C LYS A 187 15.58 -10.02 -8.94
N GLU A 188 15.47 -8.86 -8.32
CA GLU A 188 14.58 -8.61 -7.18
C GLU A 188 13.09 -8.62 -7.56
N GLY A 189 12.76 -8.69 -8.86
CA GLY A 189 11.38 -8.78 -9.33
C GLY A 189 10.75 -7.44 -9.69
N PHE A 190 11.55 -6.37 -9.74
CA PHE A 190 11.09 -5.07 -10.18
C PHE A 190 10.60 -5.10 -11.63
N ASP A 191 9.43 -4.52 -11.88
CA ASP A 191 8.88 -4.32 -13.22
C ASP A 191 9.10 -2.88 -13.67
N PHE A 192 9.71 -2.70 -14.83
CA PHE A 192 10.04 -1.38 -15.36
C PHE A 192 8.91 -0.74 -16.17
N ASP A 193 7.77 -1.41 -16.36
CA ASP A 193 6.73 -1.00 -17.32
C ASP A 193 6.37 0.52 -17.25
N ASP A 194 6.30 1.11 -16.06
CA ASP A 194 5.99 2.55 -15.86
C ASP A 194 7.24 3.47 -15.89
N GLU A 195 8.45 2.91 -15.82
CA GLU A 195 9.72 3.63 -15.71
C GLU A 195 10.60 3.51 -16.98
N LEU A 196 10.15 2.75 -18.01
CA LEU A 196 10.87 2.53 -19.28
C LEU A 196 11.25 3.83 -20.01
N LEU A 197 10.38 4.85 -19.99
CA LEU A 197 10.64 6.15 -20.61
C LEU A 197 11.79 6.91 -19.94
N GLY A 198 11.95 6.75 -18.62
CA GLY A 198 13.08 7.32 -17.87
C GLY A 198 14.40 6.60 -18.21
N ILE A 199 14.35 5.28 -18.35
CA ILE A 199 15.51 4.42 -18.59
C ILE A 199 16.07 4.60 -20.00
N PHE A 200 15.21 4.58 -21.02
CA PHE A 200 15.61 4.62 -22.43
C PHE A 200 15.50 6.01 -23.06
N GLY A 201 14.84 6.98 -22.40
CA GLY A 201 14.42 8.23 -23.02
C GLY A 201 13.21 8.01 -23.93
N SER A 202 12.43 9.08 -24.17
CA SER A 202 11.42 9.01 -25.22
C SER A 202 12.13 8.72 -26.55
N VAL A 203 11.64 7.72 -27.27
CA VAL A 203 12.13 7.33 -28.60
C VAL A 203 11.94 8.47 -29.63
N ASP A 204 11.25 9.55 -29.25
CA ASP A 204 10.88 10.65 -30.14
C ASP A 204 11.89 11.80 -30.24
N ALA A 205 13.01 11.78 -29.50
CA ALA A 205 13.99 12.86 -29.56
C ALA A 205 15.00 12.75 -30.74
N ASN A 206 15.07 11.62 -31.45
CA ASN A 206 16.05 11.38 -32.52
C ASN A 206 15.45 11.17 -33.93
N ARG A 207 14.22 11.65 -34.17
CA ARG A 207 13.67 11.84 -35.53
C ARG A 207 13.61 13.33 -35.89
N ARG A 208 14.76 13.98 -36.02
CA ARG A 208 14.94 15.17 -36.86
C ARG A 208 16.32 15.14 -37.50
#